data_AF-A0A067N1N7-F1
#
_entry.id   AF-A0A067N1N7-F1
#
_cell.length_a   1.000
_cell.length_b   1.000
_cell.length_c   1.000
_cell.angle_alpha   90.00
_cell.angle_beta   90.00
_cell.angle_gamma   90.00
#
_symmetry.space_group_name_H-M   'P 1'
#
loop_
_entity.id
_entity.type
_entity.pdbx_description
1 polymer ?
#
loop_
_entity_poly.entity_id
_entity_poly.type
_entity_poly.pdbx_seq_one_letter_code
_entity_poly.pdbx_strand_id
1 'polypeptide(L)'
;DTEIDPTSCMPSKRIHLMRSALEKPSRSFLVSESPLLPAEMIDAPILEGPSAPLAPDSALIESNPARQSHADLKIQNKELTESLRRAKEQLAARELILEGSHAQLVVQNFYIIK
;
A
#
# COMPACT_ATOMS: atom_id res chain seq x y z
N ASP A 1 11.60 11.62 10.96
CA ASP A 1 11.00 10.87 12.08
C ASP A 1 9.50 11.10 12.13
N THR A 2 8.75 10.30 11.39
CA THR A 2 7.29 10.23 11.50
C THR A 2 6.95 9.07 12.42
N GLU A 3 6.77 9.39 13.69
CA GLU A 3 6.25 8.48 14.71
C GLU A 3 4.85 8.03 14.30
N ILE A 4 4.71 6.77 13.88
CA ILE A 4 3.42 6.19 13.52
C ILE A 4 2.69 5.90 14.84
N ASP A 5 1.71 6.75 15.17
CA ASP A 5 0.83 6.54 16.32
C ASP A 5 0.16 5.16 16.21
N PRO A 6 0.37 4.25 17.18
CA PRO A 6 -0.16 2.89 17.15
C PRO A 6 -1.70 2.84 17.19
N THR A 7 -2.37 3.94 17.57
CA THR A 7 -3.83 4.01 17.51
C THR A 7 -4.37 4.32 16.11
N SER A 8 -3.52 4.65 15.13
CA SER A 8 -3.91 4.83 13.72
C SER A 8 -4.30 3.51 13.02
N CYS A 9 -4.05 2.36 13.66
CA CYS A 9 -4.42 1.04 13.17
C CYS A 9 -5.88 0.64 13.49
N MET A 10 -6.71 1.56 14.00
CA MET A 10 -8.14 1.30 14.14
C MET A 10 -8.88 1.53 12.81
N PRO A 11 -9.68 0.57 12.32
CA PRO A 11 -10.39 0.68 11.04
C PRO A 11 -11.22 1.96 10.88
N SER A 12 -11.81 2.45 11.97
CA SER A 12 -12.62 3.68 12.01
C SER A 12 -11.81 4.94 11.70
N LYS A 13 -10.57 5.06 12.22
CA LYS A 13 -9.69 6.21 11.97
C LYS A 13 -9.19 6.23 10.51
N ARG A 14 -8.90 5.07 9.93
CA ARG A 14 -8.49 4.94 8.52
C ARG A 14 -9.57 5.42 7.55
N ILE A 15 -10.83 5.05 7.78
CA ILE A 15 -11.97 5.49 6.95
C ILE A 15 -12.17 7.01 7.06
N HIS A 16 -12.03 7.58 8.26
CA HIS A 16 -12.16 9.02 8.47
C HIS A 16 -11.07 9.81 7.72
N LEU A 17 -9.82 9.33 7.74
CA LEU A 17 -8.70 9.92 7.01
C LEU A 17 -8.88 9.84 5.48
N MET A 18 -9.37 8.71 4.98
CA MET A 18 -9.67 8.57 3.54
C MET A 18 -10.78 9.51 3.10
N ARG A 19 -11.82 9.69 3.93
CA ARG A 19 -12.93 10.60 3.62
C ARG A 19 -12.48 12.05 3.60
N SER A 20 -11.66 12.49 4.57
CA SER A 20 -11.14 13.86 4.60
C SER A 20 -10.17 14.16 3.44
N ALA A 21 -9.45 13.16 2.93
CA ALA A 21 -8.62 13.31 1.75
C ALA A 21 -9.43 13.46 0.45
N LEU A 22 -10.62 12.85 0.37
CA LEU A 22 -11.52 12.92 -0.78
C LEU A 22 -12.38 14.19 -0.80
N GLU A 23 -12.54 14.88 0.33
CA GLU A 23 -13.32 16.13 0.44
C GLU A 23 -12.66 17.34 -0.25
N LYS A 24 -11.42 17.22 -0.74
CA LYS A 24 -10.75 18.26 -1.52
C LYS A 24 -10.63 17.89 -3.00
N PRO A 25 -11.70 18.04 -3.81
CA PRO A 25 -11.53 18.08 -5.25
C PRO A 25 -10.81 19.40 -5.61
N SER A 26 -9.57 19.30 -6.11
CA SER A 26 -8.92 20.40 -6.83
C SER A 26 -9.71 20.64 -8.12
N ARG A 27 -10.78 21.42 -8.01
CA ARG A 27 -11.70 21.71 -9.12
C ARG A 27 -11.19 22.96 -9.84
N SER A 28 -10.06 22.83 -10.54
CA SER A 28 -9.63 23.84 -11.50
C SER A 28 -10.12 23.43 -12.88
N PHE A 29 -11.07 24.17 -13.43
CA PHE A 29 -11.42 24.14 -14.84
C PHE A 29 -11.12 25.52 -15.42
N LEU A 30 -10.45 25.54 -16.56
CA LEU A 30 -10.21 26.78 -17.30
C LEU A 30 -11.50 27.14 -18.02
N VAL A 31 -12.14 28.24 -17.60
CA VAL A 31 -13.28 28.84 -18.30
C VAL A 31 -12.74 29.96 -19.15
N SER A 32 -12.99 29.91 -20.46
CA SER A 32 -12.75 31.05 -21.34
C SER A 32 -13.77 32.14 -21.02
N GLU A 33 -13.31 33.37 -20.76
CA GLU A 33 -14.21 34.53 -20.53
C GLU A 33 -14.87 35.03 -21.82
N SER A 34 -14.32 34.68 -22.99
CA SER A 34 -14.89 35.03 -24.30
C SER A 34 -15.72 33.86 -24.87
N PRO A 35 -16.90 34.15 -25.46
CA PRO A 35 -17.65 33.17 -26.24
C PRO A 35 -16.84 32.81 -27.48
N LEU A 36 -16.49 31.53 -27.62
CA LEU A 36 -15.90 31.01 -28.85
C LEU A 36 -16.93 31.18 -29.98
N LEU A 37 -16.70 32.15 -30.87
CA LEU A 37 -17.52 32.33 -32.05
C LEU A 37 -17.20 31.21 -33.04
N PRO A 38 -18.17 30.64 -33.78
CA PRO A 38 -17.94 29.53 -34.71
C PRO A 38 -16.91 29.82 -35.83
N ALA A 39 -16.54 31.09 -36.01
CA ALA A 39 -15.58 31.56 -37.00
C ALA A 39 -14.14 31.68 -36.47
N GLU A 40 -13.92 31.45 -35.17
CA GLU A 40 -12.59 31.47 -34.58
C GLU A 40 -11.91 30.13 -34.92
N MET A 41 -11.13 30.13 -36.01
CA MET A 41 -10.32 28.98 -36.39
C MET A 41 -9.29 28.74 -35.29
N ILE A 42 -9.49 27.66 -34.53
CA ILE A 42 -8.45 27.12 -33.66
C ILE A 42 -7.38 26.55 -34.60
N ASP A 43 -6.20 27.16 -34.60
CA ASP A 43 -5.06 26.62 -35.33
C ASP A 43 -4.83 25.17 -34.92
N ALA A 44 -4.58 24.30 -35.91
CA ALA A 44 -4.34 22.90 -35.64
C ALA A 44 -3.13 22.77 -34.68
N PRO A 45 -3.25 21.98 -33.61
CA PRO A 45 -2.15 21.81 -32.67
C PRO A 45 -0.94 21.25 -33.43
N ILE A 46 0.22 21.90 -33.26
CA ILE A 46 1.48 21.38 -33.80
C ILE A 46 1.79 20.12 -33.01
N LEU A 47 1.54 18.96 -33.62
CA LEU A 47 1.94 17.67 -33.06
C LEU A 47 3.44 17.52 -33.35
N GLU A 48 4.28 17.93 -32.39
CA GLU A 48 5.68 17.47 -32.39
C GLU A 48 5.67 15.94 -32.32
N GLY A 49 6.31 15.31 -33.31
CA GLY A 49 6.48 13.86 -33.30
C GLY A 49 7.23 13.43 -32.04
N PRO A 50 6.98 12.23 -31.51
CA PRO A 50 7.68 11.76 -30.33
C PRO A 50 9.20 11.83 -30.59
N SER A 51 9.91 12.51 -29.71
CA SER A 51 11.38 12.53 -29.72
C SER A 51 11.91 11.11 -29.87
N ALA A 52 12.99 10.94 -30.64
CA ALA A 52 13.61 9.64 -30.81
C ALA A 52 13.78 8.96 -29.44
N PRO A 53 13.39 7.68 -29.29
CA PRO A 53 13.47 7.02 -27.99
C PRO A 53 14.91 7.10 -27.50
N LEU A 54 15.10 7.60 -26.27
CA LEU A 54 16.36 7.50 -25.56
C LEU A 54 16.84 6.05 -25.66
N ALA A 55 18.07 5.85 -26.12
CA ALA A 55 18.67 4.53 -26.15
C ALA A 55 18.51 3.89 -24.76
N PRO A 56 18.13 2.61 -24.66
CA PRO A 56 17.92 1.97 -23.38
C PRO A 56 19.18 2.13 -22.54
N ASP A 57 19.00 2.68 -21.33
CA ASP A 57 20.10 2.90 -20.40
C ASP A 57 20.67 1.54 -19.98
N SER A 58 21.78 1.14 -20.61
CA SER A 58 22.47 -0.12 -20.34
C SER A 58 22.93 -0.23 -18.89
N ALA A 59 22.98 0.88 -18.14
CA ALA A 59 23.27 0.88 -16.70
C ALA A 59 22.20 0.10 -15.89
N LEU A 60 20.96 -0.03 -16.39
CA LEU A 60 19.92 -0.85 -15.78
C LEU A 60 20.19 -2.36 -15.92
N ILE A 61 21.01 -2.76 -16.89
CA ILE A 61 21.38 -4.17 -17.12
C ILE A 61 22.54 -4.56 -16.19
N GLU A 62 23.35 -3.59 -15.75
CA GLU A 62 24.47 -3.80 -14.83
C GLU A 62 24.07 -3.85 -13.35
N SER A 63 22.78 -3.70 -13.02
CA SER A 63 22.30 -4.04 -11.68
C SER A 63 22.34 -5.57 -11.53
N ASN A 64 23.54 -6.12 -11.36
CA ASN A 64 23.76 -7.50 -10.99
C ASN A 64 23.22 -7.60 -9.55
N PRO A 65 22.04 -8.18 -9.31
CA PRO A 65 21.58 -8.37 -7.94
C PRO A 65 22.66 -9.24 -7.30
N ALA A 66 23.27 -8.74 -6.23
CA ALA A 66 24.44 -9.33 -5.58
C ALA A 66 24.44 -10.85 -5.73
N ARG A 67 25.36 -11.39 -6.55
CA ARG A 67 25.44 -12.83 -6.85
C ARG A 67 25.82 -13.56 -5.56
N GLN A 68 24.84 -13.82 -4.71
CA GLN A 68 25.00 -14.70 -3.56
C GLN A 68 25.35 -16.08 -4.09
N SER A 69 26.29 -16.75 -3.44
CA SER A 69 26.62 -18.10 -3.85
C SER A 69 25.39 -18.99 -3.63
N HIS A 70 25.23 -20.02 -4.45
CA HIS A 70 24.15 -21.00 -4.27
C HIS A 70 24.15 -21.63 -2.87
N ALA A 71 25.33 -21.75 -2.24
CA ALA A 71 25.48 -22.22 -0.87
C ALA A 71 24.85 -21.24 0.13
N ASP A 72 25.11 -19.94 -0.01
CA ASP A 72 24.54 -18.90 0.86
C ASP A 72 23.02 -18.86 0.75
N LEU A 73 22.50 -18.94 -0.47
CA LEU A 73 21.06 -19.00 -0.72
C LEU A 73 20.41 -20.22 -0.06
N LYS A 74 21.06 -21.39 -0.10
CA LYS A 74 20.55 -22.62 0.53
C LYS A 74 20.50 -22.50 2.06
N ILE A 75 21.51 -21.86 2.66
CA ILE A 75 21.55 -21.60 4.10
C ILE A 75 20.41 -20.66 4.48
N GLN A 76 20.29 -19.52 3.78
CA GLN A 76 19.21 -18.55 4.03
C GLN A 76 17.83 -19.17 3.86
N ASN A 77 17.61 -19.99 2.84
CA ASN A 77 16.32 -20.63 2.62
C ASN A 77 15.96 -21.58 3.77
N LYS A 78 16.94 -22.31 4.31
CA LYS A 78 16.76 -23.19 5.46
C LYS A 78 16.40 -22.39 6.72
N GLU A 79 17.12 -21.30 6.98
CA GLU A 79 16.84 -20.41 8.11
C GLU A 79 15.46 -19.77 8.03
N LEU A 80 15.09 -19.26 6.85
CA LEU A 80 13.77 -18.68 6.60
C LEU A 80 12.66 -19.72 6.77
N THR A 81 12.88 -20.95 6.30
CA THR A 81 11.91 -22.04 6.45
C THR A 81 11.67 -22.37 7.93
N GLU A 82 12.74 -22.47 8.73
CA GLU A 82 12.62 -22.72 10.17
C GLU A 82 11.97 -21.54 10.92
N SER A 83 12.33 -20.30 10.56
CA SER A 83 11.73 -19.11 11.14
C SER A 83 10.22 -19.05 10.86
N LEU A 84 9.83 -19.32 9.61
CA LEU A 84 8.44 -19.37 9.20
C LEU A 84 7.66 -20.47 9.91
N ARG A 85 8.27 -21.66 10.11
CA ARG A 85 7.66 -22.74 10.89
C ARG A 85 7.36 -22.29 12.33
N ARG A 86 8.35 -21.70 13.01
CA ARG A 86 8.18 -21.19 14.38
C ARG A 86 7.13 -20.08 14.47
N ALA A 87 7.13 -19.16 13.53
CA ALA A 87 6.15 -18.07 13.49
C ALA A 87 4.71 -18.61 13.36
N LYS A 88 4.51 -19.65 12.54
CA LYS A 88 3.20 -20.32 12.42
C LYS A 88 2.77 -21.00 13.73
N GLU A 89 3.68 -21.69 14.40
CA GLU A 89 3.40 -22.31 15.70
C GLU A 89 3.02 -21.27 16.76
N GLN A 90 3.73 -20.14 16.80
CA GLN A 90 3.40 -19.03 17.70
C GLN A 90 2.05 -18.39 17.38
N LEU A 91 1.72 -18.23 16.09
CA LEU A 91 0.44 -17.68 15.67
C LEU A 91 -0.71 -18.60 16.12
N ALA A 92 -0.60 -19.90 15.87
CA ALA A 92 -1.61 -20.88 16.29
C ALA A 92 -1.80 -20.88 17.82
N ALA A 93 -0.72 -20.81 18.59
CA ALA A 93 -0.81 -20.70 20.05
C ALA A 93 -1.53 -19.42 20.50
N ARG A 94 -1.29 -18.28 19.83
CA ARG A 94 -1.97 -17.01 20.13
C ARG A 94 -3.45 -17.06 19.81
N GLU A 95 -3.83 -17.68 18.70
CA GLU A 95 -5.23 -17.85 18.30
C GLU A 95 -6.01 -18.66 19.34
N LEU A 96 -5.43 -19.75 19.85
CA LEU A 96 -6.03 -20.56 20.92
C LEU A 96 -6.22 -19.77 22.22
N ILE A 97 -5.23 -18.94 22.60
CA ILE A 97 -5.33 -18.07 23.78
C ILE A 97 -6.46 -17.05 23.59
N LEU A 98 -6.54 -16.44 22.42
CA LEU A 98 -7.58 -15.46 22.10
C LEU A 98 -8.98 -16.10 22.16
N GLU A 99 -9.14 -17.28 21.56
CA GLU A 99 -10.38 -18.05 21.63
C GLU A 99 -10.77 -18.36 23.08
N GLY A 100 -9.83 -18.83 23.91
CA GLY A 100 -10.06 -19.07 25.33
C GLY A 100 -10.52 -17.81 26.08
N SER A 101 -9.87 -16.67 25.81
CA SER A 101 -10.25 -15.38 26.41
C SER A 101 -11.66 -14.93 25.99
N HIS A 102 -12.03 -15.12 24.72
CA HIS A 102 -13.38 -14.81 24.24
C HIS A 102 -14.42 -15.69 24.90
N ALA A 103 -14.16 -17.00 25.01
CA ALA A 103 -15.05 -17.93 25.70
C ALA A 103 -15.25 -17.51 27.17
N GLN A 104 -14.19 -17.09 27.85
CA GLN A 104 -14.27 -16.63 29.23
C GLN A 104 -15.12 -15.35 29.37
N LEU A 105 -14.98 -14.39 28.45
CA LEU A 105 -15.83 -13.19 28.43
C LEU A 105 -17.31 -13.52 28.25
N VAL A 106 -17.62 -14.46 27.36
CA VAL A 106 -19.01 -14.93 27.15
C VAL A 106 -19.58 -15.52 28.44
N VAL A 107 -18.81 -16.39 29.11
CA VAL A 107 -19.22 -16.98 30.40
C VAL A 107 -19.43 -15.89 31.45
N GLN A 108 -18.51 -14.94 31.60
CA GLN A 108 -18.66 -13.85 32.55
C GLN A 108 -19.92 -13.01 32.27
N ASN A 109 -20.18 -12.68 31.01
CA ASN A 109 -21.37 -11.93 30.62
C ASN A 109 -22.67 -12.64 31.00
N PHE A 110 -22.72 -13.98 30.91
CA PHE A 110 -23.91 -14.73 31.37
C PHE A 110 -24.20 -14.57 32.87
N TYR A 111 -23.18 -14.38 33.71
CA TYR A 111 -23.37 -14.15 35.14
C TYR A 111 -23.72 -12.70 35.49
N ILE A 112 -23.47 -11.75 34.58
CA ILE A 112 -23.77 -10.32 34.77
C ILE A 112 -25.21 -9.97 34.32
N ILE A 113 -25.77 -10.71 33.36
CA ILE A 113 -27.15 -10.48 32.83
C ILE A 113 -28.24 -11.08 33.76
N LYS A 114 -27.95 -11.23 35.05
CA LYS A 114 -28.88 -11.77 36.05
C LYS A 114 -29.40 -10.66 36.96
#